data_AF-A0A7H9VI96-F1
#
_entry.id   AF-A0A7H9VI96-F1
#
_cell.length_a   1.000
_cell.length_b   1.000
_cell.length_c   1.000
_cell.angle_alpha   90.00
_cell.angle_beta   90.00
_cell.angle_gamma   90.00
#
_symmetry.space_group_name_H-M   'P 1'
#
loop_
_entity.id
_entity.type
_entity.pdbx_description
1 polymer ?
#
loop_
_entity_poly.entity_id
_entity_poly.type
_entity_poly.pdbx_seq_one_letter_code
_entity_poly.pdbx_strand_id
1 'polypeptide(L)'
;IQDGTVYVLEVNPRASRTVPFVAKTIGRPIAKIAARIMAGETLENAFAHYGAMPDARNPGHIAVKEAVFPFARFPGVDILL
;
A
#
# COMPACT_ATOMS: atom_id res chain seq x y z
N ILE A 1 -15.42 1.27 8.86
CA ILE A 1 -16.16 2.22 9.72
C ILE A 1 -17.62 1.95 9.47
N GLN A 2 -18.36 1.56 10.48
CA GLN A 2 -19.79 1.34 10.39
C GLN A 2 -20.43 2.25 11.44
N ASP A 3 -21.37 3.10 11.02
CA ASP A 3 -22.06 4.05 11.89
C ASP A 3 -21.10 4.90 12.75
N GLY A 4 -20.02 5.39 12.14
CA GLY A 4 -19.00 6.19 12.81
C GLY A 4 -18.03 5.39 13.70
N THR A 5 -18.26 4.09 13.90
CA THR A 5 -17.39 3.25 14.72
C THR A 5 -16.27 2.61 13.90
N VAL A 6 -15.03 2.73 14.39
CA VAL A 6 -13.82 2.14 13.80
C VAL A 6 -13.58 0.77 14.44
N TYR A 7 -13.43 -0.26 13.60
CA TYR A 7 -13.10 -1.62 14.04
C TYR A 7 -11.75 -2.02 13.46
N VAL A 8 -10.92 -2.66 14.29
CA VAL A 8 -9.64 -3.25 13.86
C VAL A 8 -9.87 -4.72 13.58
N LEU A 9 -9.55 -5.17 12.37
CA LEU A 9 -9.65 -6.59 11.98
C LEU A 9 -8.35 -7.34 12.29
N GLU A 10 -7.22 -6.80 11.82
CA GLU A 10 -5.91 -7.40 12.00
C GLU A 10 -4.79 -6.35 11.84
N VAL A 11 -3.58 -6.70 12.29
CA VAL A 11 -2.35 -5.93 12.08
C VAL A 11 -1.30 -6.87 11.53
N ASN A 12 -0.70 -6.50 10.39
CA ASN A 12 0.41 -7.23 9.81
C ASN A 12 1.68 -6.36 9.92
N PRO A 13 2.62 -6.65 10.85
CA PRO A 13 3.85 -5.86 11.04
C PRO A 13 4.90 -6.19 9.97
N ARG A 14 4.50 -6.19 8.70
CA ARG A 14 5.31 -6.50 7.52
C ARG A 14 4.75 -5.80 6.30
N ALA A 15 5.52 -5.78 5.21
CA ALA A 15 5.02 -5.29 3.93
C ALA A 15 3.79 -6.10 3.47
N SER A 16 2.72 -5.39 3.13
CA SER A 16 1.50 -5.97 2.55
C SER A 16 1.56 -5.99 1.02
N ARG A 17 0.63 -6.70 0.39
CA ARG A 17 0.44 -6.72 -1.07
C ARG A 17 0.01 -5.37 -1.67
N THR A 18 -0.28 -4.35 -0.85
CA THR A 18 -0.66 -3.00 -1.32
C THR A 18 0.53 -2.04 -1.33
N VAL A 19 1.67 -2.37 -0.73
CA VAL A 19 2.87 -1.51 -0.70
C VAL A 19 3.30 -1.05 -2.11
N PRO A 20 3.40 -1.92 -3.14
CA PRO A 20 3.81 -1.46 -4.48
C PRO A 20 2.82 -0.48 -5.12
N PHE A 21 1.52 -0.70 -4.91
CA PHE A 21 0.47 0.19 -5.42
C PHE A 21 0.58 1.57 -4.76
N VAL A 22 0.58 1.63 -3.41
CA VAL A 22 0.69 2.88 -2.67
C VAL A 22 1.97 3.64 -3.05
N ALA A 23 3.11 2.94 -3.15
CA ALA A 23 4.38 3.53 -3.53
C ALA A 23 4.33 4.25 -4.90
N LYS A 24 3.61 3.66 -5.88
CA LYS A 24 3.40 4.28 -7.19
C LYS A 24 2.41 5.45 -7.13
N THR A 25 1.33 5.31 -6.38
CA THR A 25 0.33 6.37 -6.20
C THR A 25 0.93 7.64 -5.59
N ILE A 26 1.77 7.53 -4.55
CA ILE A 26 2.35 8.71 -3.88
C ILE A 26 3.72 9.12 -4.44
N GLY A 27 4.23 8.41 -5.45
CA GLY A 27 5.54 8.70 -6.04
C GLY A 27 6.73 8.53 -5.06
N ARG A 28 6.66 7.56 -4.14
CA ARG A 28 7.72 7.29 -3.15
C ARG A 28 8.03 5.80 -3.03
N PRO A 29 9.31 5.38 -3.01
CA PRO A 29 9.68 3.98 -2.91
C PRO A 29 9.58 3.47 -1.47
N ILE A 30 8.36 3.28 -0.96
CA ILE A 30 8.08 2.93 0.45
C ILE A 30 8.87 1.72 0.94
N ALA A 31 8.97 0.65 0.14
CA ALA A 31 9.76 -0.53 0.52
C ALA A 31 11.26 -0.20 0.72
N LYS A 32 11.82 0.68 -0.13
CA LYS A 32 13.22 1.10 -0.02
C LYS A 32 13.43 2.04 1.17
N ILE A 33 12.48 2.94 1.43
CA ILE A 33 12.49 3.80 2.62
C ILE A 33 12.45 2.94 3.89
N ALA A 34 11.53 1.98 3.98
CA ALA A 34 11.43 1.06 5.10
C ALA A 34 12.72 0.25 5.31
N ALA A 35 13.34 -0.24 4.23
CA ALA A 35 14.62 -0.96 4.31
C ALA A 35 15.75 -0.10 4.89
N ARG A 36 15.81 1.19 4.53
CA ARG A 36 16.78 2.14 5.07
C ARG A 36 16.56 2.41 6.56
N ILE A 37 15.30 2.54 6.96
CA ILE A 37 14.93 2.70 8.38
C ILE A 37 15.33 1.45 9.18
N MET A 38 15.05 0.25 8.64
CA MET A 38 15.50 -1.00 9.27
C MET A 38 17.03 -1.10 9.37
N ALA A 39 17.77 -0.42 8.49
CA ALA A 39 19.23 -0.32 8.56
C ALA A 39 19.75 0.78 9.51
N GLY A 40 18.87 1.45 10.26
CA GLY A 40 19.23 2.42 11.31
C GLY A 40 19.07 3.89 10.91
N GLU A 41 18.55 4.19 9.73
CA GLU A 41 18.27 5.56 9.31
C GLU A 41 16.99 6.11 9.96
N THR A 42 16.96 7.40 10.28
CA THR A 42 15.71 8.03 10.77
C THR A 42 14.68 8.11 9.64
N LEU A 43 13.39 8.16 10.01
CA LEU A 43 12.30 8.33 9.04
C LEU A 43 12.50 9.55 8.14
N GLU A 44 12.88 10.69 8.74
CA GLU A 44 13.10 11.95 8.04
C GLU A 44 14.23 11.83 7.00
N ASN A 45 15.39 11.31 7.40
CA ASN A 45 16.53 11.12 6.50
C ASN A 45 16.16 10.15 5.36
N ALA A 46 15.53 9.03 5.68
CA ALA A 46 15.15 8.02 4.70
C ALA A 46 14.17 8.57 3.65
N PHE A 47 13.25 9.45 4.05
CA PHE A 47 12.35 10.17 3.13
C PHE A 47 13.06 11.25 2.32
N ALA A 48 13.95 12.03 2.94
CA ALA A 48 14.64 13.16 2.30
C ALA A 48 15.37 12.76 1.01
N HIS A 49 15.88 11.52 0.93
CA HIS A 49 16.48 10.95 -0.28
C HIS A 49 15.55 10.86 -1.50
N TYR A 50 14.23 10.90 -1.27
CA TYR A 50 13.23 10.78 -2.32
C TYR A 50 12.33 12.01 -2.40
N GLY A 51 12.68 13.10 -1.72
CA GLY A 51 11.92 14.35 -1.66
C GLY A 51 11.08 14.49 -0.39
N ALA A 52 10.29 15.56 -0.31
CA ALA A 52 9.42 15.80 0.84
C ALA A 52 8.44 14.64 1.08
N MET A 53 8.02 14.48 2.34
CA MET A 53 6.94 13.56 2.70
C MET A 53 5.69 13.91 1.87
N PRO A 54 5.06 12.92 1.20
CA PRO A 54 3.90 13.17 0.37
C PRO A 54 2.69 13.54 1.24
N ASP A 55 1.88 14.48 0.77
CA ASP A 55 0.58 14.75 1.37
C ASP A 55 -0.41 13.65 1.01
N ALA A 56 -0.56 12.68 1.92
CA ALA A 56 -1.49 11.57 1.73
C ALA A 56 -2.97 12.01 1.68
N ARG A 57 -3.31 13.24 2.13
CA ARG A 57 -4.68 13.76 2.12
C ARG A 57 -5.05 14.39 0.78
N ASN A 58 -4.07 14.81 -0.01
CA ASN A 58 -4.31 15.49 -1.29
C ASN A 58 -3.35 15.03 -2.39
N PRO A 59 -3.52 13.81 -2.94
CA PRO A 59 -2.65 13.28 -3.99
C PRO A 59 -2.83 13.96 -5.36
N GLY A 60 -3.84 14.81 -5.54
CA GLY A 60 -4.13 15.49 -6.81
C GLY A 60 -4.67 14.57 -7.92
N HIS A 61 -4.85 13.27 -7.65
CA HIS A 61 -5.39 12.29 -8.57
C HIS A 61 -6.04 11.12 -7.81
N ILE A 62 -6.77 10.28 -8.54
CA ILE A 62 -7.33 9.02 -8.02
C ILE A 62 -6.52 7.87 -8.61
N ALA A 63 -6.14 6.90 -7.76
CA ALA A 63 -5.54 5.64 -8.17
C ALA A 63 -6.44 4.48 -7.78
N VAL A 64 -6.65 3.54 -8.69
CA VAL A 64 -7.50 2.35 -8.49
C VAL A 64 -6.65 1.08 -8.64
N LYS A 65 -6.84 0.13 -7.73
CA LYS A 65 -6.22 -1.20 -7.77
C LYS A 65 -7.32 -2.24 -7.96
N GLU A 66 -7.26 -2.96 -9.07
CA GLU A 66 -8.22 -4.01 -9.39
C GLU A 66 -7.57 -5.40 -9.34
N ALA A 67 -8.38 -6.43 -9.06
CA ALA A 67 -7.94 -7.81 -9.11
C ALA A 67 -8.13 -8.39 -10.53
N VAL A 68 -7.24 -9.30 -10.90
CA VAL A 68 -7.40 -10.11 -12.12
C VAL A 68 -7.54 -11.56 -11.67
N PHE A 69 -8.67 -12.17 -11.99
CA PHE A 69 -8.98 -13.54 -11.56
C PHE A 69 -8.73 -14.54 -12.69
N PRO A 70 -8.04 -15.66 -12.43
CA PRO A 70 -7.67 -16.64 -13.46
C PRO A 70 -8.79 -17.65 -13.76
N PHE A 71 -10.06 -17.23 -13.88
CA PHE A 71 -11.21 -18.15 -14.02
C PHE A 71 -11.10 -19.08 -15.25
N ALA A 72 -10.53 -18.59 -16.35
CA ALA A 72 -10.32 -19.39 -17.57
C ALA A 72 -9.42 -20.62 -17.35
N ARG A 73 -8.62 -20.65 -16.28
CA ARG A 73 -7.76 -21.80 -15.94
C ARG A 73 -8.46 -22.87 -15.11
N PHE A 74 -9.66 -22.59 -14.58
CA PHE A 74 -10.37 -23.45 -13.64
C PHE A 74 -11.85 -23.63 -14.05
N PRO A 75 -12.12 -24.37 -15.14
CA PRO A 75 -13.49 -24.57 -15.62
C PRO A 75 -14.33 -25.36 -14.61
N GLY A 76 -15.61 -24.98 -14.46
CA GLY A 76 -16.56 -25.65 -13.57
C GLY A 76 -16.49 -25.22 -12.10
N VAL A 77 -15.60 -24.29 -11.75
CA VAL A 77 -15.52 -23.72 -10.40
C VAL A 77 -16.47 -22.52 -10.28
N ASP A 78 -17.13 -22.39 -9.13
CA ASP A 78 -17.93 -21.21 -8.79
C ASP A 78 -17.03 -19.98 -8.64
N ILE A 79 -17.44 -18.86 -9.25
CA ILE A 79 -16.65 -17.63 -9.36
C ILE A 79 -17.10 -16.53 -8.37
N LEU A 80 -17.97 -16.88 -7.42
CA LEU A 80 -18.42 -15.97 -6.35
C LEU A 80 -17.31 -15.69 -5.30
N LEU A 81 -17.28 -14.45 -4.83
CA LEU A 81 -16.37 -13.92 -3.79
C LEU A 81 -17.18 -13.22 -2.69
#